data_AF-A0A2U3F261-F1
#
_entry.id   AF-A0A2U3F261-F1
#
_cell.length_a   1.000
_cell.length_b   1.000
_cell.length_c   1.000
_cell.angle_alpha   90.00
_cell.angle_beta   90.00
_cell.angle_gamma   90.00
#
_symmetry.space_group_name_H-M   'P 1'
#
loop_
_entity.id
_entity.type
_entity.pdbx_description
1 polymer ?
#
loop_
_entity_poly.entity_id
_entity_poly.type
_entity_poly.pdbx_seq_one_letter_code
_entity_poly.pdbx_strand_id
1 'polypeptide(L)'
;MNKVTCDTVQICDGIHCKDCGWPIIHACVNWDSDIFPTAEHLKNHPDDGFADWWGYCSNKACKNHHGESWGQTGLSFSEPD
;
A
#
# COMPACT_ATOMS: atom_id res chain seq x y z
N MET A 1 -16.15 -7.69 -6.71
CA MET A 1 -15.34 -6.91 -5.75
C MET A 1 -16.19 -5.77 -5.25
N ASN A 2 -16.19 -5.52 -3.93
CA ASN A 2 -16.80 -4.31 -3.39
C ASN A 2 -16.04 -3.10 -3.92
N LYS A 3 -16.74 -1.98 -4.16
CA LYS A 3 -16.13 -0.74 -4.61
C LYS A 3 -15.14 -0.27 -3.54
N VAL A 4 -13.89 0.01 -3.94
CA VAL A 4 -12.89 0.63 -3.06
C VAL A 4 -13.29 2.10 -2.84
N THR A 5 -13.19 2.54 -1.60
CA THR A 5 -13.48 3.91 -1.15
C THR A 5 -12.28 4.47 -0.39
N CYS A 6 -12.25 5.78 -0.16
CA CYS A 6 -11.15 6.47 0.52
C CYS A 6 -10.95 6.08 2.00
N ASP A 7 -11.87 5.28 2.56
CA ASP A 7 -11.83 4.70 3.89
C ASP A 7 -11.62 3.18 3.87
N THR A 8 -11.35 2.60 2.69
CA THR A 8 -11.06 1.17 2.58
C THR A 8 -9.72 0.86 3.26
N VAL A 9 -9.79 0.03 4.29
CA VAL A 9 -8.65 -0.52 5.00
C VAL A 9 -8.87 -2.02 5.17
N GLN A 10 -7.85 -2.82 4.86
CA GLN A 10 -7.90 -4.28 4.97
C GLN A 10 -6.59 -4.85 5.49
N ILE A 11 -6.65 -6.05 6.08
CA ILE A 11 -5.46 -6.86 6.28
C ILE A 11 -5.11 -7.52 4.95
N CYS A 12 -3.83 -7.49 4.58
CA CYS A 12 -3.36 -8.16 3.37
C CYS A 12 -3.00 -9.61 3.69
N ASP A 13 -3.73 -10.55 3.10
CA ASP A 13 -3.49 -11.98 3.29
C ASP A 13 -2.20 -12.43 2.58
N GLY A 14 -1.50 -13.41 3.17
CA GLY A 14 -0.35 -14.08 2.57
C GLY A 14 0.96 -13.28 2.62
N ILE A 15 0.98 -12.15 3.33
CA ILE A 15 2.20 -11.40 3.62
C ILE A 15 2.26 -10.95 5.08
N HIS A 16 3.47 -10.82 5.61
CA HIS A 16 3.72 -10.33 6.96
C HIS A 16 4.92 -9.38 7.01
N CYS A 17 5.06 -8.68 8.14
CA CYS A 17 6.19 -7.80 8.39
C CYS A 17 7.46 -8.61 8.71
N LYS A 18 8.53 -8.43 7.92
CA LYS A 18 9.84 -9.08 8.11
C LYS A 18 10.41 -8.92 9.52
N ASP A 19 10.18 -7.77 10.14
CA ASP A 19 10.81 -7.43 11.43
C ASP A 19 10.07 -8.01 12.65
N CYS A 20 8.77 -8.25 12.55
CA CYS A 20 7.99 -8.67 13.73
C CYS A 20 6.98 -9.80 13.49
N GLY A 21 6.79 -10.24 12.23
CA GLY A 21 5.87 -11.32 11.86
C GLY A 21 4.39 -10.94 11.89
N TRP A 22 4.06 -9.68 12.18
CA TRP A 22 2.65 -9.25 12.25
C TRP A 22 2.07 -9.00 10.85
N PRO A 23 0.74 -9.14 10.68
CA PRO A 23 0.07 -8.86 9.42
C PRO A 23 0.27 -7.43 8.94
N ILE A 24 0.12 -7.23 7.63
CA ILE A 24 0.18 -5.93 6.98
C ILE A 24 -1.23 -5.36 6.81
N ILE A 25 -1.39 -4.07 7.11
CA ILE A 25 -2.58 -3.27 6.81
C ILE A 25 -2.36 -2.58 5.45
N HIS A 26 -3.36 -2.68 4.57
CA HIS A 26 -3.44 -2.00 3.29
C HIS A 26 -4.56 -0.96 3.35
N ALA A 27 -4.22 0.32 3.24
CA ALA A 27 -5.18 1.43 3.31
C ALA A 27 -5.20 2.22 2.00
N CYS A 28 -6.39 2.48 1.47
CA CYS A 28 -6.58 3.35 0.32
C CYS A 28 -6.30 4.79 0.74
N VAL A 29 -5.36 5.47 0.08
CA VAL A 29 -4.93 6.82 0.46
C VAL A 29 -5.04 7.84 -0.66
N ASN A 30 -5.56 7.46 -1.83
CA ASN A 30 -5.82 8.41 -2.91
C ASN A 30 -7.19 8.19 -3.59
N TRP A 31 -7.81 9.30 -4.03
CA TRP A 31 -9.23 9.36 -4.42
C TRP A 31 -9.51 8.94 -5.88
N ASP A 32 -8.49 8.96 -6.75
CA ASP A 32 -8.76 9.23 -8.17
C ASP A 32 -8.35 8.15 -9.18
N SER A 33 -8.13 6.91 -8.75
CA SER A 33 -7.74 5.90 -9.71
C SER A 33 -8.29 4.49 -9.39
N ASP A 34 -9.42 4.17 -10.02
CA ASP A 34 -9.69 2.80 -10.48
C ASP A 34 -8.69 2.38 -11.59
N ILE A 35 -7.69 3.23 -11.91
CA ILE A 35 -6.80 3.14 -13.06
C ILE A 35 -5.40 3.60 -12.63
N PHE A 36 -4.50 2.64 -12.37
CA PHE A 36 -3.07 2.93 -12.22
C PHE A 36 -2.60 3.86 -13.36
N PRO A 37 -1.92 4.97 -13.06
CA PRO A 37 -1.44 5.88 -14.10
C PRO A 37 -0.57 5.09 -15.08
N THR A 38 -0.86 5.22 -16.37
CA THR A 38 -0.10 4.54 -17.41
C THR A 38 1.34 5.06 -17.43
N ALA A 39 2.28 4.31 -18.02
CA ALA A 39 3.65 4.78 -18.20
C ALA A 39 3.72 6.11 -18.98
N GLU A 40 2.78 6.34 -19.89
CA GLU A 40 2.63 7.60 -20.63
C GLU A 40 2.12 8.74 -19.74
N HIS A 41 1.17 8.46 -18.84
CA HIS A 41 0.70 9.42 -17.82
C HIS A 41 1.84 9.85 -16.91
N LEU A 42 2.59 8.91 -16.34
CA LEU A 42 3.72 9.17 -15.45
C LEU A 42 4.86 9.93 -16.13
N LYS A 43 5.03 9.78 -17.45
CA LYS A 43 6.00 10.57 -18.21
C LYS A 43 5.63 12.06 -18.26
N ASN A 44 4.33 12.36 -18.33
CA ASN A 44 3.80 13.71 -18.43
C ASN A 44 3.48 14.32 -17.04
N HIS A 45 3.23 13.46 -16.05
CA HIS A 45 2.90 13.79 -14.68
C HIS A 45 3.76 12.92 -13.74
N PRO A 46 5.07 13.22 -13.62
CA PRO A 46 6.01 12.41 -12.83
C PRO A 46 5.67 12.39 -11.33
N ASP A 47 4.97 13.42 -10.86
CA ASP A 47 4.50 13.52 -9.48
C ASP A 47 3.20 12.74 -9.24
N ASP A 48 2.47 12.32 -10.30
CA ASP A 48 1.24 11.51 -10.19
C ASP A 48 1.53 10.02 -9.92
N GLY A 49 2.78 9.67 -9.64
CA GLY A 49 3.18 8.36 -9.10
C GLY A 49 2.73 8.11 -7.66
N PHE A 50 1.64 8.73 -7.22
CA PHE A 50 1.06 8.51 -5.90
C PHE A 50 0.53 7.08 -5.83
N ALA A 51 1.04 6.31 -4.87
CA ALA A 51 0.47 5.02 -4.56
C ALA A 51 -1.00 5.22 -4.13
N ASP A 52 -1.93 4.53 -4.79
CA ASP A 52 -3.33 4.49 -4.34
C ASP A 52 -3.46 3.90 -2.93
N TRP A 53 -2.39 3.25 -2.46
CA TRP A 53 -2.35 2.51 -1.21
C TRP A 53 -1.13 2.84 -0.35
N TRP A 54 -1.34 2.75 0.96
CA TRP A 54 -0.29 2.79 1.96
C TRP A 54 -0.28 1.49 2.74
N GLY A 55 0.91 0.94 2.95
CA GLY A 55 1.12 -0.26 3.73
C GLY A 55 1.61 0.07 5.12
N TYR A 56 1.03 -0.55 6.15
CA TYR A 56 1.47 -0.40 7.54
C TYR A 56 1.68 -1.76 8.19
N CYS A 57 2.67 -1.88 9.06
CA CYS A 57 2.68 -3.00 10.01
C CYS A 57 1.53 -2.83 11.02
N SER A 58 0.73 -3.89 11.23
CA SER A 58 -0.38 -3.87 12.19
C SER A 58 0.06 -3.76 13.66
N ASN A 59 1.33 -4.06 13.96
CA ASN A 59 1.91 -3.87 15.28
C ASN A 59 2.30 -2.40 15.52
N LYS A 60 1.56 -1.72 16.40
CA LYS A 60 1.81 -0.31 16.77
C LYS A 60 3.20 -0.02 17.35
N ALA A 61 3.86 -1.04 17.91
CA ALA A 61 5.21 -0.91 18.47
C ALA A 61 6.31 -1.19 17.43
N CYS A 62 5.96 -1.66 16.22
CA CYS A 62 6.92 -1.92 15.16
C CYS A 62 7.35 -0.60 14.49
N LYS A 63 8.64 -0.47 14.14
CA LYS A 63 9.16 0.69 13.39
C LYS A 63 8.43 0.91 12.05
N ASN A 64 7.92 -0.16 11.46
CA ASN A 64 7.19 -0.12 10.18
C ASN A 64 5.70 0.26 10.35
N HIS A 65 5.26 0.62 11.57
CA HIS A 65 3.91 1.14 11.80
C HIS A 65 3.69 2.52 11.18
N HIS A 66 4.76 3.27 10.91
CA HIS A 66 4.68 4.50 10.11
C HIS A 66 4.30 4.22 8.65
N GLY A 67 4.56 2.99 8.20
CA GLY A 67 4.23 2.51 6.88
C GLY A 67 5.04 3.16 5.74
N GLU A 68 4.73 2.74 4.52
CA GLU A 68 5.28 3.32 3.30
C GLU A 68 4.26 3.24 2.17
N SER A 69 4.51 4.02 1.11
CA SER A 69 3.72 3.97 -0.12
C SER A 69 3.77 2.57 -0.74
N TRP A 70 2.60 2.00 -1.01
CA TRP A 70 2.48 0.67 -1.60
C TRP A 70 2.09 0.78 -3.08
N GLY A 71 3.11 0.74 -3.95
CA GLY A 71 2.95 0.72 -5.40
C GLY A 71 3.01 -0.68 -6.01
N GLN A 72 3.42 -0.79 -7.27
CA GLN A 72 3.48 -2.07 -8.00
C GLN A 72 4.57 -3.04 -7.48
N THR A 73 5.57 -2.54 -6.77
CA THR A 73 6.76 -3.30 -6.37
C THR A 73 6.70 -3.90 -4.96
N GLY A 74 5.54 -3.86 -4.30
CA GLY A 74 5.38 -4.37 -2.93
C GLY A 74 6.04 -3.50 -1.86
N LEU A 75 5.89 -3.90 -0.59
CA LEU A 75 6.51 -3.20 0.54
C LEU A 75 7.91 -3.75 0.82
N SER A 76 8.87 -2.85 1.01
CA SER A 76 10.25 -3.14 1.40
C SER A 76 10.32 -3.94 2.71
N PHE A 77 9.39 -3.72 3.63
CA PHE A 77 9.33 -4.38 4.94
C PHE A 77 8.39 -5.59 5.02
N SER A 78 7.81 -6.02 3.89
CA SER A 78 6.95 -7.20 3.84
C SER A 78 7.61 -8.38 3.12
N GLU A 79 7.25 -9.60 3.52
CA GLU A 79 7.55 -10.84 2.80
C GLU A 79 6.34 -11.78 2.79
N PRO A 80 6.28 -12.72 1.83
CA PRO A 80 5.25 -13.75 1.80
C PRO A 80 5.31 -14.66 3.04
N ASP A 81 4.16 -15.17 3.46
CA ASP A 81 4.06 -16.29 4.41
C ASP A 81 4.71 -17.58 3.89
#